data_AF-A0A1X6ZA93-F1
#
_entry.id   AF-A0A1X6ZA93-F1
#
_cell.length_a   1.000
_cell.length_b   1.000
_cell.length_c   1.000
_cell.angle_alpha   90.00
_cell.angle_beta   90.00
_cell.angle_gamma   90.00
#
_symmetry.space_group_name_H-M   'P 1'
#
loop_
_entity.id
_entity.type
_entity.pdbx_description
1 polymer ?
#
loop_
_entity_poly.entity_id
_entity_poly.type
_entity_poly.pdbx_seq_one_letter_code
_entity_poly.pdbx_strand_id
1 'polypeptide(L)'
;MTQFIEFFHLLRPWWLLGLLPVAFLWWSIRPRKQRTSNQHAALAPHLAKALEVGNTHTRRFSPIDLFALAGVLLCLAVAGPSWNRVPNPLVAETAPLVVALKVTESMEAPDLAPSRLDRAKYKILDLIESRAGARTALIAYAGSAHQVAPLTEDPNILKPLLTGLIPKVMPVEGADAATALALALEILGKSETGGAILFALDDLDPADMVALNAEAVENRPPIVFLQTVPDGNDLPQLAQIANSSTVQITPDDSDIARIERQLRSLQQAALADDDRLQWQDRAWWLAWPVALFIALWFRRGWTMRWAAVALALILTQFPNAARADGWKDWFLTPDQQGYLAFKDNSFAEAGELFEDPMWRGYAKYRAGQYEDAIEIFQRLDNADAAFNQGLAEIKNRQYRPAVRSFETALTRQPDFPAAQHNLEVAKAIVEYVEATREQSDTGEEAGIGADDIVFDNEAAKGAETEIEATQEDAAPQTAEQWIESIDTGMEDFLRGRFLADNARAEQ
;
A
#
# COMPACT_ATOMS: atom_id res chain seq x y z
N MET A 1 -9.93 0.30 -21.49
CA MET A 1 -11.42 0.33 -21.60
C MET A 1 -12.04 -1.04 -21.33
N THR A 2 -11.41 -2.15 -21.71
CA THR A 2 -11.89 -3.52 -21.45
C THR A 2 -12.02 -3.83 -19.95
N GLN A 3 -11.01 -3.52 -19.13
CA GLN A 3 -11.06 -3.73 -17.67
C GLN A 3 -12.16 -2.93 -16.95
N PHE A 4 -12.51 -1.74 -17.43
CA PHE A 4 -13.54 -0.91 -16.78
C PHE A 4 -14.93 -1.56 -16.81
N ILE A 5 -15.25 -2.24 -17.91
CA ILE A 5 -16.57 -2.89 -18.08
C ILE A 5 -16.64 -4.16 -17.23
N GLU A 6 -15.53 -4.86 -17.06
CA GLU A 6 -15.43 -6.09 -16.27
C GLU A 6 -15.64 -5.85 -14.77
N PHE A 7 -15.10 -4.75 -14.23
CA PHE A 7 -15.17 -4.43 -12.80
C PHE A 7 -16.35 -3.51 -12.41
N PHE A 8 -17.18 -3.09 -13.37
CA PHE A 8 -18.31 -2.21 -13.08
C PHE A 8 -19.47 -2.98 -12.42
N HIS A 9 -19.86 -2.54 -11.23
CA HIS A 9 -21.04 -3.07 -10.53
C HIS A 9 -21.71 -1.95 -9.71
N LEU A 10 -22.91 -2.25 -9.21
CA LEU A 10 -23.68 -1.35 -8.35
C LEU A 10 -23.72 -1.93 -6.94
N LEU A 11 -23.27 -1.16 -5.95
CA LEU A 11 -23.31 -1.58 -4.54
C LEU A 11 -24.75 -1.83 -4.05
N ARG A 12 -25.70 -1.03 -4.55
CA ARG A 12 -27.09 -1.01 -4.06
C ARG A 12 -28.07 -0.92 -5.22
N PRO A 13 -28.17 -1.96 -6.08
CA PRO A 13 -28.92 -1.91 -7.34
C PRO A 13 -30.42 -1.65 -7.14
N TRP A 14 -30.97 -1.99 -5.97
CA TRP A 14 -32.37 -1.76 -5.63
C TRP A 14 -32.77 -0.28 -5.63
N TRP A 15 -31.84 0.67 -5.45
CA TRP A 15 -32.13 2.10 -5.57
C TRP A 15 -32.52 2.53 -6.99
N LEU A 16 -32.25 1.70 -8.00
CA LEU A 16 -32.78 1.92 -9.36
C LEU A 16 -34.32 1.86 -9.40
N LEU A 17 -34.98 1.23 -8.42
CA LEU A 17 -36.44 1.31 -8.29
C LEU A 17 -36.91 2.76 -8.07
N GLY A 18 -36.05 3.64 -7.56
CA GLY A 18 -36.28 5.08 -7.47
C GLY A 18 -36.51 5.76 -8.83
N LEU A 19 -36.13 5.13 -9.95
CA LEU A 19 -36.44 5.63 -11.28
C LEU A 19 -37.95 5.60 -11.58
N LEU A 20 -38.70 4.67 -10.97
CA LEU A 20 -40.16 4.56 -11.15
C LEU A 20 -40.91 5.79 -10.62
N PRO A 21 -40.72 6.25 -9.37
CA PRO A 21 -41.36 7.46 -8.88
C PRO A 21 -40.86 8.71 -9.62
N VAL A 22 -39.58 8.78 -10.01
CA VAL A 22 -39.05 9.90 -10.83
C VAL A 22 -39.77 9.96 -12.19
N ALA A 23 -39.91 8.84 -12.88
CA ALA A 23 -40.61 8.75 -14.16
C ALA A 23 -42.11 9.06 -14.02
N PHE A 24 -42.75 8.55 -12.98
CA PHE A 24 -44.16 8.85 -12.68
C PHE A 24 -44.39 10.33 -12.40
N LEU A 25 -43.51 10.96 -11.62
CA LEU A 25 -43.58 12.37 -11.26
C LEU A 25 -43.30 13.26 -12.48
N TRP A 26 -42.31 12.90 -13.30
CA TRP A 26 -42.07 13.54 -14.60
C TRP A 26 -43.30 13.45 -15.51
N TRP A 27 -43.89 12.26 -15.67
CA TRP A 27 -45.07 12.06 -16.51
C TRP A 27 -46.31 12.81 -16.00
N SER A 28 -46.51 12.87 -14.68
CA SER A 28 -47.69 13.48 -14.05
C SER A 28 -47.67 15.00 -14.11
N ILE A 29 -46.50 15.61 -13.91
CA ILE A 29 -46.35 17.06 -13.81
C ILE A 29 -45.97 17.68 -15.17
N ARG A 30 -45.39 16.91 -16.10
CA ARG A 30 -45.13 17.39 -17.45
C ARG A 30 -46.46 17.90 -18.02
N PRO A 31 -46.55 19.18 -18.40
CA PRO A 31 -47.79 19.71 -18.94
C PRO A 31 -48.13 18.89 -20.16
N ARG A 32 -49.17 18.04 -20.04
CA ARG A 32 -49.78 17.43 -21.21
C ARG A 32 -50.15 18.61 -22.07
N LYS A 33 -49.67 18.66 -23.32
CA LYS A 33 -50.17 19.62 -24.30
C LYS A 33 -51.68 19.46 -24.27
N GLN A 34 -52.38 20.29 -23.51
CA GLN A 34 -53.80 20.48 -23.69
C GLN A 34 -53.87 20.90 -25.14
N ARG A 35 -54.36 19.98 -25.99
CA ARG A 35 -54.90 20.34 -27.30
C ARG A 35 -55.74 21.56 -26.99
N THR A 36 -55.26 22.74 -27.37
CA THR A 36 -55.82 24.03 -27.02
C THR A 36 -57.31 23.92 -27.24
N SER A 37 -58.05 23.77 -26.14
CA SER A 37 -59.40 23.27 -26.19
C SER A 37 -60.29 24.43 -26.60
N ASN A 38 -60.38 24.74 -27.89
CA ASN A 38 -61.40 25.58 -28.52
C ASN A 38 -61.83 26.90 -27.83
N GLN A 39 -61.11 27.40 -26.82
CA GLN A 39 -61.48 28.60 -26.07
C GLN A 39 -61.24 29.87 -26.89
N HIS A 40 -60.52 29.76 -28.02
CA HIS A 40 -60.34 30.82 -29.01
C HIS A 40 -61.36 30.76 -30.16
N ALA A 41 -62.32 29.82 -30.16
CA ALA A 41 -63.33 29.75 -31.21
C ALA A 41 -64.27 30.98 -31.26
N ALA A 42 -64.21 31.86 -30.25
CA ALA A 42 -64.99 33.11 -30.17
C ALA A 42 -64.17 34.40 -30.42
N LEU A 43 -62.86 34.30 -30.73
CA LEU A 43 -61.99 35.46 -30.93
C LEU A 43 -61.55 35.57 -32.40
N ALA A 44 -61.69 36.76 -32.99
CA ALA A 44 -61.24 37.01 -34.35
C ALA A 44 -59.72 36.79 -34.47
N PRO A 45 -59.23 36.14 -35.55
CA PRO A 45 -57.84 35.66 -35.65
C PRO A 45 -56.78 36.77 -35.58
N HIS A 46 -57.13 38.01 -35.92
CA HIS A 46 -56.22 39.16 -35.83
C HIS A 46 -56.05 39.67 -34.38
N LEU A 47 -57.06 39.53 -33.52
CA LEU A 47 -57.00 39.90 -32.10
C LEU A 47 -56.26 38.86 -31.27
N ALA A 48 -56.44 37.57 -31.57
CA ALA A 48 -55.70 36.50 -30.92
C ALA A 48 -54.18 36.64 -31.15
N LYS A 49 -53.77 36.98 -32.38
CA LYS A 49 -52.37 37.18 -32.75
C LYS A 49 -51.73 38.42 -32.09
N ALA A 50 -52.52 39.45 -31.79
CA ALA A 50 -52.06 40.66 -31.11
C ALA A 50 -52.00 40.53 -29.58
N LEU A 51 -52.74 39.58 -29.00
CA LEU A 51 -52.70 39.23 -27.57
C LEU A 51 -51.63 38.18 -27.24
N GLU A 52 -51.13 37.45 -28.23
CA GLU A 52 -49.95 36.58 -28.12
C GLU A 52 -48.63 37.38 -28.10
N VAL A 53 -48.54 38.44 -27.31
CA VAL A 53 -47.24 39.09 -27.06
C VAL A 53 -46.48 38.24 -26.05
N GLY A 54 -45.53 37.45 -26.56
CA GLY A 54 -44.45 36.87 -25.75
C GLY A 54 -44.32 35.35 -25.70
N ASN A 55 -45.06 34.57 -26.51
CA ASN A 55 -45.04 33.11 -26.42
C ASN A 55 -44.48 32.37 -27.65
N THR A 56 -43.38 32.86 -28.22
CA THR A 56 -42.61 32.15 -29.27
C THR A 56 -41.39 31.42 -28.73
N HIS A 57 -41.37 31.08 -27.45
CA HIS A 57 -40.33 30.19 -26.93
C HIS A 57 -40.74 28.72 -27.13
N THR A 58 -40.34 28.15 -28.26
CA THR A 58 -40.20 26.70 -28.42
C THR A 58 -39.08 26.20 -27.51
N ARG A 59 -39.30 26.20 -26.18
CA ARG A 59 -38.35 25.62 -25.24
C ARG A 59 -38.35 24.10 -25.46
N ARG A 60 -37.32 23.62 -26.17
CA ARG A 60 -37.09 22.19 -26.43
C ARG A 60 -36.85 21.39 -25.15
N PHE A 61 -36.39 22.07 -24.10
CA PHE A 61 -36.19 21.53 -22.75
C PHE A 61 -36.96 22.35 -21.74
N SER A 62 -37.82 21.68 -20.97
CA SER A 62 -38.54 22.29 -19.86
C SER A 62 -37.76 22.07 -18.54
N PRO A 63 -37.91 22.95 -17.53
CA PRO A 63 -37.25 22.78 -16.23
C PRO A 63 -37.54 21.41 -15.58
N ILE A 64 -38.68 20.79 -15.91
CA ILE A 64 -39.03 19.47 -15.38
C ILE A 64 -38.25 18.32 -16.02
N ASP A 65 -37.81 18.48 -17.27
CA ASP A 65 -36.93 17.51 -17.92
C ASP A 65 -35.56 17.52 -17.23
N LEU A 66 -35.09 18.70 -16.79
CA LEU A 66 -33.87 18.85 -16.02
C LEU A 66 -34.01 18.24 -14.61
N PHE A 67 -35.16 18.42 -13.96
CA PHE A 67 -35.45 17.79 -12.66
C PHE A 67 -35.46 16.26 -12.77
N ALA A 68 -36.10 15.73 -13.80
CA ALA A 68 -36.11 14.29 -14.03
C ALA A 68 -34.71 13.75 -14.30
N LEU A 69 -33.91 14.46 -15.10
CA LEU A 69 -32.51 14.08 -15.36
C LEU A 69 -31.66 14.11 -14.08
N ALA A 70 -31.80 15.14 -13.26
CA ALA A 70 -31.12 15.22 -11.96
C ALA A 70 -31.58 14.09 -11.02
N GLY A 71 -32.87 13.76 -10.99
CA GLY A 71 -33.42 12.65 -10.23
C GLY A 71 -32.89 11.30 -10.68
N VAL A 72 -32.77 11.07 -12.00
CA VAL A 72 -32.15 9.87 -12.57
C VAL A 72 -30.68 9.76 -12.13
N LEU A 73 -29.92 10.85 -12.24
CA LEU A 73 -28.52 10.88 -11.80
C LEU A 73 -28.38 10.64 -10.29
N LEU A 74 -29.31 11.15 -9.48
CA LEU A 74 -29.30 10.92 -8.03
C LEU A 74 -29.65 9.47 -7.69
N CYS A 75 -30.62 8.86 -8.37
CA CYS A 75 -30.89 7.41 -8.22
C CYS A 75 -29.67 6.57 -8.61
N LEU A 76 -28.97 6.94 -9.69
CA LEU A 76 -27.72 6.30 -10.09
C LEU A 76 -26.62 6.52 -9.04
N ALA A 77 -26.49 7.72 -8.47
CA ALA A 77 -25.53 8.00 -7.41
C ALA A 77 -25.81 7.14 -6.17
N VAL A 78 -27.06 7.07 -5.70
CA VAL A 78 -27.41 6.29 -4.52
C VAL A 78 -27.32 4.77 -4.78
N ALA A 79 -27.45 4.33 -6.03
CA ALA A 79 -27.17 2.94 -6.40
C ALA A 79 -25.69 2.54 -6.24
N GLY A 80 -24.80 3.53 -6.06
CA GLY A 80 -23.39 3.33 -5.73
C GLY A 80 -22.62 2.68 -6.88
N PRO A 81 -22.37 3.38 -8.00
CA PRO A 81 -21.55 2.87 -9.07
C PRO A 81 -20.11 2.75 -8.59
N SER A 82 -19.53 1.59 -8.81
CA SER A 82 -18.21 1.22 -8.28
C SER A 82 -17.45 0.42 -9.33
N TRP A 83 -16.16 0.73 -9.46
CA TRP A 83 -15.26 0.12 -10.45
C TRP A 83 -13.84 -0.09 -9.91
N ASN A 84 -13.58 0.25 -8.64
CA ASN A 84 -12.31 0.06 -7.96
C ASN A 84 -12.57 -0.55 -6.57
N ARG A 85 -11.72 -1.50 -6.12
CA ARG A 85 -11.74 -2.04 -4.76
C ARG A 85 -10.83 -1.20 -3.85
N VAL A 86 -11.19 -1.07 -2.58
CA VAL A 86 -10.39 -0.40 -1.54
C VAL A 86 -9.49 -1.46 -0.91
N PRO A 87 -8.15 -1.28 -0.91
CA PRO A 87 -7.25 -2.19 -0.20
C PRO A 87 -7.55 -2.13 1.31
N ASN A 88 -7.38 -3.25 2.01
CA ASN A 88 -7.39 -3.23 3.47
C ASN A 88 -6.22 -2.36 3.93
N PRO A 89 -6.45 -1.29 4.72
CA PRO A 89 -5.38 -0.39 5.15
C PRO A 89 -4.19 -1.14 5.77
N LEU A 90 -4.41 -2.26 6.47
CA LEU A 90 -3.33 -2.99 7.18
C LEU A 90 -2.60 -4.04 6.33
N VAL A 91 -3.07 -4.31 5.11
CA VAL A 91 -2.28 -5.03 4.11
C VAL A 91 -1.51 -3.96 3.36
N ALA A 92 -0.17 -3.99 3.47
CA ALA A 92 0.73 -2.97 2.92
C ALA A 92 0.17 -2.35 1.63
N GLU A 93 -0.05 -1.02 1.65
CA GLU A 93 -0.69 -0.25 0.58
C GLU A 93 0.10 -0.26 -0.73
N THR A 94 1.16 -1.06 -0.84
CA THR A 94 2.03 -1.11 -2.00
C THR A 94 2.52 -2.53 -2.25
N ALA A 95 2.50 -2.96 -3.51
CA ALA A 95 3.00 -4.27 -3.92
C ALA A 95 4.44 -4.48 -3.41
N PRO A 96 4.74 -5.65 -2.80
CA PRO A 96 6.11 -6.00 -2.41
C PRO A 96 7.08 -5.83 -3.57
N LEU A 97 8.25 -5.27 -3.29
CA LEU A 97 9.30 -5.05 -4.29
C LEU A 97 10.53 -5.87 -3.90
N VAL A 98 11.03 -6.70 -4.81
CA VAL A 98 12.35 -7.30 -4.65
C VAL A 98 13.32 -6.56 -5.56
N VAL A 99 14.32 -5.91 -4.98
CA VAL A 99 15.37 -5.22 -5.71
C VAL A 99 16.56 -6.15 -5.85
N ALA A 100 16.92 -6.49 -7.09
CA ALA A 100 18.13 -7.21 -7.44
C ALA A 100 19.17 -6.21 -7.98
N LEU A 101 20.16 -5.88 -7.16
CA LEU A 101 21.25 -4.98 -7.53
C LEU A 101 22.44 -5.79 -8.03
N LYS A 102 22.92 -5.48 -9.24
CA LYS A 102 24.17 -6.01 -9.77
C LYS A 102 25.35 -5.36 -9.05
N VAL A 103 26.24 -6.16 -8.49
CA VAL A 103 27.40 -5.70 -7.71
C VAL A 103 28.69 -6.28 -8.30
N THR A 104 29.05 -5.79 -9.49
CA THR A 104 30.22 -6.23 -10.27
C THR A 104 31.20 -5.08 -10.51
N GLU A 105 32.44 -5.40 -10.89
CA GLU A 105 33.46 -4.39 -11.24
C GLU A 105 32.99 -3.45 -12.36
N SER A 106 32.19 -3.94 -13.32
CA SER A 106 31.62 -3.11 -14.39
C SER A 106 30.71 -2.00 -13.88
N MET A 107 30.07 -2.21 -12.73
CA MET A 107 29.22 -1.22 -12.07
C MET A 107 30.04 -0.14 -11.35
N GLU A 108 31.35 -0.31 -11.13
CA GLU A 108 32.21 0.76 -10.60
C GLU A 108 32.63 1.80 -11.65
N ALA A 109 32.21 1.62 -12.91
CA ALA A 109 32.53 2.56 -13.98
C ALA A 109 32.08 4.00 -13.62
N PRO A 110 32.95 5.02 -13.81
CA PRO A 110 32.67 6.41 -13.43
C PRO A 110 31.95 7.22 -14.52
N ASP A 111 31.36 6.57 -15.52
CA ASP A 111 30.65 7.22 -16.63
C ASP A 111 29.28 7.79 -16.22
N LEU A 112 28.72 7.28 -15.12
CA LEU A 112 27.65 7.91 -14.35
C LEU A 112 28.19 8.34 -13.00
N ALA A 113 28.25 9.64 -12.73
CA ALA A 113 28.78 10.14 -11.46
C ALA A 113 27.89 9.70 -10.27
N PRO A 114 28.46 9.27 -9.13
CA PRO A 114 29.89 9.05 -8.90
C PRO A 114 30.43 7.73 -9.53
N SER A 115 29.67 6.65 -9.44
CA SER A 115 29.85 5.40 -10.19
C SER A 115 28.47 4.86 -10.58
N ARG A 116 28.36 3.92 -11.55
CA ARG A 116 27.07 3.29 -11.88
C ARG A 116 26.44 2.62 -10.66
N LEU A 117 27.24 1.92 -9.85
CA LEU A 117 26.83 1.24 -8.63
C LEU A 117 26.30 2.23 -7.60
N ASP A 118 27.05 3.30 -7.31
CA ASP A 118 26.64 4.29 -6.33
C ASP A 118 25.41 5.06 -6.81
N ARG A 119 25.34 5.38 -8.11
CA ARG A 119 24.17 5.99 -8.73
C ARG A 119 22.94 5.08 -8.60
N ALA A 120 23.10 3.78 -8.81
CA ALA A 120 22.04 2.79 -8.59
C ALA A 120 21.62 2.73 -7.12
N LYS A 121 22.57 2.68 -6.18
CA LYS A 121 22.29 2.71 -4.74
C LYS A 121 21.49 3.94 -4.34
N TYR A 122 21.89 5.13 -4.79
CA TYR A 122 21.14 6.36 -4.50
C TYR A 122 19.71 6.29 -5.03
N LYS A 123 19.50 5.85 -6.27
CA LYS A 123 18.15 5.70 -6.82
C LYS A 123 17.32 4.64 -6.11
N ILE A 124 17.92 3.55 -5.66
CA ILE A 124 17.25 2.53 -4.86
C ILE A 124 16.88 3.10 -3.48
N LEU A 125 17.75 3.89 -2.85
CA LEU A 125 17.43 4.60 -1.60
C LEU A 125 16.27 5.57 -1.79
N ASP A 126 16.32 6.41 -2.82
CA ASP A 126 15.24 7.36 -3.14
C ASP A 126 13.91 6.62 -3.40
N LEU A 127 13.96 5.48 -4.09
CA LEU A 127 12.79 4.62 -4.33
C LEU A 127 12.28 3.95 -3.04
N ILE A 128 13.16 3.54 -2.12
CA ILE A 128 12.77 2.98 -0.83
C ILE A 128 12.11 4.06 0.04
N GLU A 129 12.67 5.27 0.06
CA GLU A 129 12.14 6.41 0.80
C GLU A 129 10.79 6.90 0.24
N SER A 130 10.66 6.97 -1.10
CA SER A 130 9.40 7.34 -1.75
C SER A 130 8.28 6.32 -1.54
N ARG A 131 8.66 5.08 -1.24
CA ARG A 131 7.78 3.95 -0.94
C ARG A 131 7.73 3.61 0.55
N ALA A 132 7.88 4.61 1.43
CA ALA A 132 7.82 4.39 2.89
C ALA A 132 6.57 3.59 3.30
N GLY A 133 6.78 2.46 3.98
CA GLY A 133 5.71 1.52 4.36
C GLY A 133 5.42 0.41 3.34
N ALA A 134 6.08 0.40 2.18
CA ALA A 134 6.06 -0.71 1.25
C ALA A 134 7.14 -1.75 1.62
N ARG A 135 6.79 -3.03 1.61
CA ARG A 135 7.75 -4.11 1.85
C ARG A 135 8.74 -4.20 0.68
N THR A 136 10.02 -3.97 0.97
CA THR A 136 11.12 -4.08 0.02
C THR A 136 12.11 -5.11 0.51
N ALA A 137 12.50 -6.03 -0.37
CA ALA A 137 13.63 -6.95 -0.17
C ALA A 137 14.80 -6.53 -1.06
N LEU A 138 16.02 -6.83 -0.61
CA LEU A 138 17.24 -6.49 -1.32
C LEU A 138 18.06 -7.75 -1.58
N ILE A 139 18.41 -7.97 -2.84
CA ILE A 139 19.30 -9.01 -3.33
C ILE A 139 20.51 -8.33 -3.97
N ALA A 140 21.70 -8.82 -3.66
CA ALA A 140 22.93 -8.47 -4.34
C ALA A 140 23.35 -9.66 -5.20
N TYR A 141 23.74 -9.40 -6.45
CA TYR A 141 24.19 -10.47 -7.34
C TYR A 141 25.43 -10.08 -8.16
N ALA A 142 26.26 -11.10 -8.41
CA ALA A 142 27.44 -11.10 -9.27
C ALA A 142 27.52 -12.49 -9.89
N GLY A 143 28.58 -13.29 -9.67
CA GLY A 143 28.60 -14.70 -10.08
C GLY A 143 27.69 -15.60 -9.24
N SER A 144 27.32 -15.14 -8.05
CA SER A 144 26.31 -15.73 -7.17
C SER A 144 25.29 -14.66 -6.75
N ALA A 145 24.12 -15.06 -6.23
CA ALA A 145 23.11 -14.14 -5.72
C ALA A 145 22.80 -14.40 -4.24
N HIS A 146 22.74 -13.33 -3.44
CA HIS A 146 22.54 -13.41 -1.99
C HIS A 146 21.47 -12.43 -1.50
N GLN A 147 20.65 -12.89 -0.56
CA GLN A 147 19.62 -12.07 0.07
C GLN A 147 20.26 -11.16 1.12
N VAL A 148 20.41 -9.88 0.79
CA VAL A 148 20.93 -8.84 1.70
C VAL A 148 19.92 -8.56 2.80
N ALA A 149 18.66 -8.32 2.41
CA ALA A 149 17.56 -8.03 3.33
C ALA A 149 16.28 -8.79 2.95
N PRO A 150 15.53 -9.35 3.93
CA PRO A 150 14.19 -9.86 3.69
C PRO A 150 13.20 -8.73 3.35
N LEU A 151 11.98 -9.09 2.97
CA LEU A 151 10.88 -8.13 2.81
C LEU A 151 10.66 -7.36 4.12
N THR A 152 11.03 -6.08 4.12
CA THR A 152 10.89 -5.18 5.27
C THR A 152 10.29 -3.84 4.84
N GLU A 153 9.55 -3.21 5.74
CA GLU A 153 8.98 -1.85 5.56
C GLU A 153 9.90 -0.76 6.10
N ASP A 154 10.98 -1.13 6.82
CA ASP A 154 11.86 -0.19 7.50
C ASP A 154 13.05 0.23 6.61
N PRO A 155 13.06 1.48 6.09
CA PRO A 155 14.15 1.99 5.27
C PRO A 155 15.46 2.12 6.05
N ASN A 156 15.40 2.26 7.39
CA ASN A 156 16.59 2.44 8.22
C ASN A 156 17.45 1.17 8.30
N ILE A 157 16.84 -0.01 8.07
CA ILE A 157 17.55 -1.28 7.98
C ILE A 157 18.20 -1.43 6.61
N LEU A 158 17.49 -1.05 5.54
CA LEU A 158 17.97 -1.20 4.16
C LEU A 158 19.13 -0.26 3.83
N LYS A 159 19.12 0.96 4.37
CA LYS A 159 20.13 1.98 4.08
C LYS A 159 21.57 1.57 4.39
N PRO A 160 21.92 1.09 5.60
CA PRO A 160 23.29 0.66 5.89
C PRO A 160 23.67 -0.59 5.07
N LEU A 161 22.75 -1.55 4.91
CA LEU A 161 22.97 -2.76 4.12
C LEU A 161 23.29 -2.44 2.65
N LEU A 162 22.53 -1.55 2.02
CA LEU A 162 22.73 -1.13 0.64
C LEU A 162 24.04 -0.34 0.45
N THR A 163 24.40 0.48 1.44
CA THR A 163 25.63 1.27 1.39
C THR A 163 26.88 0.37 1.43
N GLY A 164 26.83 -0.71 2.21
CA GLY A 164 27.92 -1.69 2.33
C GLY A 164 28.08 -2.66 1.15
N LEU A 165 27.28 -2.55 0.08
CA LEU A 165 27.42 -3.42 -1.09
C LEU A 165 28.53 -2.91 -2.02
N ILE A 166 29.66 -3.60 -2.06
CA ILE A 166 30.75 -3.35 -3.01
C ILE A 166 31.14 -4.68 -3.70
N PRO A 167 31.72 -4.67 -4.92
CA PRO A 167 32.05 -5.89 -5.65
C PRO A 167 32.88 -6.89 -4.82
N LYS A 168 33.80 -6.40 -4.00
CA LYS A 168 34.65 -7.21 -3.12
C LYS A 168 33.90 -8.04 -2.07
N VAL A 169 32.66 -7.69 -1.76
CA VAL A 169 31.80 -8.42 -0.81
C VAL A 169 31.25 -9.70 -1.45
N MET A 170 31.18 -9.76 -2.78
CA MET A 170 30.62 -10.91 -3.50
C MET A 170 31.61 -12.08 -3.51
N PRO A 171 31.18 -13.32 -3.19
CA PRO A 171 32.04 -14.49 -3.16
C PRO A 171 32.55 -14.94 -4.54
N VAL A 172 31.68 -14.85 -5.55
CA VAL A 172 31.93 -15.36 -6.91
C VAL A 172 31.85 -14.20 -7.91
N GLU A 173 32.90 -14.06 -8.72
CA GLU A 173 32.91 -13.12 -9.84
C GLU A 173 32.02 -13.62 -10.98
N GLY A 174 31.30 -12.70 -11.64
CA GLY A 174 30.34 -13.02 -12.71
C GLY A 174 29.14 -12.09 -12.68
N ALA A 175 28.09 -12.42 -13.42
CA ALA A 175 26.89 -11.59 -13.54
C ALA A 175 25.60 -12.43 -13.71
N ASP A 176 25.47 -13.53 -12.97
CA ASP A 176 24.36 -14.48 -13.02
C ASP A 176 23.04 -13.85 -12.53
N ALA A 177 22.29 -13.29 -13.48
CA ALA A 177 20.97 -12.73 -13.23
C ALA A 177 19.89 -13.80 -13.08
N ALA A 178 20.12 -15.02 -13.59
CA ALA A 178 19.18 -16.13 -13.49
C ALA A 178 19.04 -16.62 -12.03
N THR A 179 20.15 -16.76 -11.31
CA THR A 179 20.14 -17.13 -9.88
C THR A 179 19.51 -16.03 -9.03
N ALA A 180 19.78 -14.76 -9.36
CA ALA A 180 19.12 -13.62 -8.70
C ALA A 180 17.60 -13.61 -8.92
N LEU A 181 17.14 -13.94 -10.12
CA LEU A 181 15.72 -14.10 -10.42
C LEU A 181 15.10 -15.24 -9.60
N ALA A 182 15.75 -16.40 -9.55
CA ALA A 182 15.24 -17.56 -8.80
C ALA A 182 15.03 -17.22 -7.32
N LEU A 183 16.01 -16.55 -6.70
CA LEU A 183 15.91 -16.09 -5.32
C LEU A 183 14.81 -15.03 -5.15
N ALA A 184 14.65 -14.10 -6.10
CA ALA A 184 13.57 -13.11 -6.05
C ALA A 184 12.18 -13.74 -6.12
N LEU A 185 12.01 -14.77 -6.97
CA LEU A 185 10.77 -15.54 -7.05
C LEU A 185 10.49 -16.31 -5.77
N GLU A 186 11.52 -16.88 -5.12
CA GLU A 186 11.37 -17.55 -3.82
C GLU A 186 10.90 -16.58 -2.73
N ILE A 187 11.50 -15.38 -2.66
CA ILE A 187 11.12 -14.34 -1.68
C ILE A 187 9.68 -13.88 -1.92
N LEU A 188 9.29 -13.65 -3.19
CA LEU A 188 7.92 -13.26 -3.53
C LEU A 188 6.90 -14.38 -3.33
N GLY A 189 7.29 -15.64 -3.56
CA GLY A 189 6.43 -16.81 -3.35
C GLY A 189 6.01 -17.04 -1.90
N LYS A 190 6.76 -16.47 -0.94
CA LYS A 190 6.41 -16.47 0.48
C LYS A 190 5.39 -15.37 0.86
N SER A 191 5.05 -14.48 -0.07
CA SER A 191 4.09 -13.39 0.15
C SER A 191 2.73 -13.73 -0.46
N GLU A 192 1.66 -13.48 0.30
CA GLU A 192 0.27 -13.66 -0.20
C GLU A 192 -0.12 -12.63 -1.27
N THR A 193 0.57 -11.49 -1.32
CA THR A 193 0.30 -10.42 -2.29
C THR A 193 1.28 -10.49 -3.47
N GLY A 194 0.77 -10.35 -4.70
CA GLY A 194 1.58 -10.21 -5.91
C GLY A 194 2.53 -9.01 -5.83
N GLY A 195 3.82 -9.26 -6.04
CA GLY A 195 4.87 -8.25 -6.02
C GLY A 195 5.47 -7.98 -7.40
N ALA A 196 6.55 -7.20 -7.42
CA ALA A 196 7.34 -6.93 -8.62
C ALA A 196 8.84 -7.10 -8.33
N ILE A 197 9.62 -7.28 -9.39
CA ILE A 197 11.08 -7.42 -9.30
C ILE A 197 11.73 -6.24 -10.02
N LEU A 198 12.66 -5.56 -9.37
CA LEU A 198 13.45 -4.48 -9.94
C LEU A 198 14.91 -4.94 -10.09
N PHE A 199 15.39 -5.07 -11.32
CA PHE A 199 16.80 -5.29 -11.60
C PHE A 199 17.51 -3.97 -11.84
N ALA A 200 18.57 -3.67 -11.10
CA ALA A 200 19.46 -2.54 -11.35
C ALA A 200 20.78 -3.06 -11.92
N LEU A 201 21.01 -2.82 -13.21
CA LEU A 201 22.11 -3.42 -13.97
C LEU A 201 22.65 -2.50 -15.07
N ASP A 202 23.85 -2.79 -15.55
CA ASP A 202 24.52 -2.09 -16.65
C ASP A 202 24.61 -2.90 -17.95
N ASP A 203 24.51 -4.23 -17.86
CA ASP A 203 24.38 -5.16 -18.98
C ASP A 203 23.62 -6.44 -18.54
N LEU A 204 23.35 -7.32 -19.50
CA LEU A 204 22.77 -8.65 -19.25
C LEU A 204 23.33 -9.66 -20.26
N ASP A 205 23.80 -10.81 -19.77
CA ASP A 205 24.32 -11.89 -20.61
C ASP A 205 23.20 -12.51 -21.46
N PRO A 206 23.44 -12.81 -22.76
CA PRO A 206 22.50 -13.57 -23.58
C PRO A 206 22.01 -14.89 -22.96
N ALA A 207 22.84 -15.60 -22.19
CA ALA A 207 22.44 -16.83 -21.49
C ALA A 207 21.35 -16.54 -20.43
N ASP A 208 21.52 -15.46 -19.67
CA ASP A 208 20.53 -15.00 -18.71
C ASP A 208 19.26 -14.53 -19.40
N MET A 209 19.34 -13.87 -20.55
CA MET A 209 18.14 -13.51 -21.32
C MET A 209 17.28 -14.74 -21.67
N VAL A 210 17.91 -15.88 -21.96
CA VAL A 210 17.17 -17.13 -22.21
C VAL A 210 16.54 -17.63 -20.92
N ALA A 211 17.27 -17.64 -19.80
CA ALA A 211 16.72 -18.03 -18.50
C ALA A 211 15.57 -17.12 -18.05
N LEU A 212 15.69 -15.81 -18.28
CA LEU A 212 14.67 -14.81 -18.03
C LEU A 212 13.50 -14.90 -19.03
N ASN A 213 13.65 -15.54 -20.18
CA ASN A 213 12.56 -15.76 -21.15
C ASN A 213 11.98 -17.18 -21.14
N ALA A 214 12.64 -18.13 -20.47
CA ALA A 214 12.23 -19.52 -20.45
C ALA A 214 10.77 -19.61 -19.94
N GLU A 215 9.90 -20.13 -20.82
CA GLU A 215 8.45 -20.29 -20.65
C GLU A 215 8.12 -21.15 -19.42
N ALA A 216 8.06 -20.57 -18.22
CA ALA A 216 7.39 -21.19 -17.08
C ALA A 216 7.21 -20.20 -15.93
N VAL A 217 6.25 -19.28 -16.02
CA VAL A 217 5.24 -19.07 -14.95
C VAL A 217 4.06 -18.36 -15.61
N GLU A 218 3.03 -19.10 -15.95
CA GLU A 218 1.67 -18.56 -16.02
C GLU A 218 1.44 -17.91 -14.63
N ASN A 219 1.55 -16.57 -14.54
CA ASN A 219 1.64 -15.75 -13.31
C ASN A 219 3.05 -15.31 -12.82
N ARG A 220 4.05 -15.12 -13.70
CA ARG A 220 5.32 -14.51 -13.27
C ARG A 220 5.12 -13.07 -12.78
N PRO A 221 5.74 -12.66 -11.66
CA PRO A 221 5.81 -11.26 -11.27
C PRO A 221 6.42 -10.38 -12.38
N PRO A 222 5.85 -9.18 -12.61
CA PRO A 222 6.39 -8.23 -13.57
C PRO A 222 7.80 -7.79 -13.19
N ILE A 223 8.64 -7.60 -14.21
CA ILE A 223 10.04 -7.19 -14.03
C ILE A 223 10.23 -5.77 -14.53
N VAL A 224 10.94 -4.97 -13.75
CA VAL A 224 11.39 -3.64 -14.13
C VAL A 224 12.91 -3.66 -14.18
N PHE A 225 13.50 -3.29 -15.31
CA PHE A 225 14.95 -3.12 -15.44
C PHE A 225 15.30 -1.64 -15.34
N LEU A 226 15.97 -1.24 -14.26
CA LEU A 226 16.64 0.04 -14.13
C LEU A 226 18.02 -0.04 -14.78
N GLN A 227 18.15 0.57 -15.95
CA GLN A 227 19.40 0.61 -16.70
C GLN A 227 20.31 1.67 -16.11
N THR A 228 21.45 1.23 -15.57
CA THR A 228 22.47 2.08 -14.94
C THR A 228 23.58 2.39 -15.94
N VAL A 229 23.17 2.82 -17.14
CA VAL A 229 24.03 3.19 -18.26
C VAL A 229 23.80 4.65 -18.64
N PRO A 230 24.81 5.35 -19.18
CA PRO A 230 24.64 6.72 -19.66
C PRO A 230 23.61 6.83 -20.80
N ASP A 231 23.03 8.02 -20.94
CA ASP A 231 22.09 8.34 -22.02
C ASP A 231 22.67 7.96 -23.40
N GLY A 232 21.93 7.13 -24.14
CA GLY A 232 22.29 6.68 -25.49
C GLY A 232 22.97 5.30 -25.56
N ASN A 233 23.30 4.69 -24.42
CA ASN A 233 23.82 3.32 -24.32
C ASN A 233 22.74 2.32 -23.92
N ASP A 234 21.54 2.50 -24.45
CA ASP A 234 20.37 1.72 -24.10
C ASP A 234 20.58 0.22 -24.34
N LEU A 235 19.94 -0.60 -23.51
CA LEU A 235 19.91 -2.06 -23.65
C LEU A 235 18.58 -2.50 -24.30
N PRO A 236 18.39 -2.37 -25.63
CA PRO A 236 17.12 -2.67 -26.29
C PRO A 236 16.74 -4.15 -26.18
N GLN A 237 17.72 -5.02 -25.98
CA GLN A 237 17.51 -6.46 -25.78
C GLN A 237 16.66 -6.79 -24.56
N LEU A 238 16.69 -5.95 -23.52
CA LEU A 238 15.86 -6.14 -22.32
C LEU A 238 14.37 -6.02 -22.61
N ALA A 239 13.99 -5.19 -23.58
CA ALA A 239 12.58 -5.03 -23.96
C ALA A 239 11.99 -6.27 -24.66
N GLN A 240 12.84 -7.23 -25.06
CA GLN A 240 12.41 -8.50 -25.63
C GLN A 240 12.02 -9.52 -24.55
N ILE A 241 12.29 -9.23 -23.29
CA ILE A 241 11.95 -10.13 -22.18
C ILE A 241 10.45 -10.04 -21.89
N ALA A 242 9.78 -11.19 -21.82
CA ALA A 242 8.35 -11.25 -21.56
C ALA A 242 7.99 -10.66 -20.18
N ASN A 243 6.86 -9.94 -20.10
CA ASN A 243 6.38 -9.28 -18.88
C ASN A 243 7.42 -8.37 -18.20
N SER A 244 8.29 -7.74 -19.01
CA SER A 244 9.29 -6.80 -18.53
C SER A 244 9.04 -5.39 -19.02
N SER A 245 9.60 -4.43 -18.28
CA SER A 245 9.65 -3.03 -18.67
C SER A 245 11.03 -2.47 -18.36
N THR A 246 11.46 -1.50 -19.14
CA THR A 246 12.79 -0.89 -19.00
C THR A 246 12.65 0.59 -18.63
N VAL A 247 13.49 1.02 -17.70
CA VAL A 247 13.58 2.42 -17.25
C VAL A 247 15.06 2.78 -17.25
N GLN A 248 15.42 3.85 -17.94
CA GLN A 248 16.77 4.41 -17.86
C GLN A 248 16.88 5.29 -16.62
N ILE A 249 18.06 5.28 -16.02
CA ILE A 249 18.37 6.14 -14.88
C ILE A 249 18.40 7.60 -15.33
N THR A 250 17.73 8.48 -14.60
CA THR A 250 17.69 9.92 -14.92
C THR A 250 18.35 10.74 -13.81
N PRO A 251 18.97 11.89 -14.12
CA PRO A 251 19.49 12.79 -13.09
C PRO A 251 18.41 13.35 -12.14
N ASP A 252 17.16 13.41 -12.59
CA ASP A 252 15.98 13.79 -11.82
C ASP A 252 15.15 12.57 -11.38
N ASP A 253 14.06 12.78 -10.66
CA ASP A 253 13.20 11.70 -10.12
C ASP A 253 12.19 11.14 -11.15
N SER A 254 12.37 11.45 -12.44
CA SER A 254 11.42 11.03 -13.48
C SER A 254 11.45 9.52 -13.73
N ASP A 255 12.61 8.87 -13.53
CA ASP A 255 12.80 7.43 -13.51
C ASP A 255 12.02 6.76 -12.37
N ILE A 256 12.19 7.23 -11.13
CA ILE A 256 11.48 6.76 -9.95
C ILE A 256 9.96 6.90 -10.15
N ALA A 257 9.51 8.06 -10.64
CA ALA A 257 8.09 8.28 -10.93
C ALA A 257 7.53 7.38 -12.04
N ARG A 258 8.35 6.89 -12.98
CA ARG A 258 7.94 5.85 -13.96
C ARG A 258 7.81 4.49 -13.30
N ILE A 259 8.81 4.08 -12.52
CA ILE A 259 8.81 2.81 -11.78
C ILE A 259 7.59 2.74 -10.87
N GLU A 260 7.34 3.77 -10.06
CA GLU A 260 6.18 3.79 -9.17
C GLU A 260 4.83 3.72 -9.90
N ARG A 261 4.70 4.38 -11.06
CA ARG A 261 3.47 4.30 -11.86
C ARG A 261 3.22 2.88 -12.36
N GLN A 262 4.27 2.19 -12.80
CA GLN A 262 4.19 0.78 -13.19
C GLN A 262 3.81 -0.09 -11.99
N LEU A 263 4.50 0.04 -10.86
CA LEU A 263 4.20 -0.72 -9.63
C LEU A 263 2.77 -0.50 -9.14
N ARG A 264 2.27 0.74 -9.16
CA ARG A 264 0.86 1.05 -8.82
C ARG A 264 -0.13 0.38 -9.76
N SER A 265 0.15 0.34 -11.07
CA SER A 265 -0.74 -0.30 -12.03
C SER A 265 -0.83 -1.82 -11.83
N LEU A 266 0.28 -2.46 -11.47
CA LEU A 266 0.37 -3.89 -11.18
C LEU A 266 -0.41 -4.25 -9.92
N GLN A 267 -0.27 -3.42 -8.88
CA GLN A 267 -1.05 -3.55 -7.67
C GLN A 267 -2.55 -3.41 -7.94
N GLN A 268 -2.96 -2.42 -8.72
CA GLN A 268 -4.38 -2.23 -9.06
C GLN A 268 -4.97 -3.45 -9.79
N ALA A 269 -4.18 -4.09 -10.67
CA ALA A 269 -4.59 -5.33 -11.32
C ALA A 269 -4.72 -6.49 -10.31
N ALA A 270 -3.78 -6.64 -9.38
CA ALA A 270 -3.83 -7.67 -8.33
C ALA A 270 -5.00 -7.47 -7.35
N LEU A 271 -5.26 -6.22 -6.94
CA LEU A 271 -6.38 -5.88 -6.04
C LEU A 271 -7.75 -6.06 -6.71
N ALA A 272 -7.83 -5.99 -8.03
CA ALA A 272 -9.09 -6.15 -8.75
C ALA A 272 -9.61 -7.60 -8.70
N ASP A 273 -8.71 -8.57 -8.55
CA ASP A 273 -8.99 -10.01 -8.50
C ASP A 273 -9.27 -10.52 -7.06
N ASP A 274 -8.96 -9.73 -6.02
CA ASP A 274 -9.11 -10.14 -4.62
C ASP A 274 -10.53 -9.90 -4.08
N ASP A 275 -11.36 -10.95 -4.09
CA ASP A 275 -12.77 -10.97 -3.65
C ASP A 275 -13.01 -10.64 -2.18
N ARG A 276 -11.95 -10.53 -1.37
CA ARG A 276 -12.05 -10.10 0.03
C ARG A 276 -12.16 -8.58 0.19
N LEU A 277 -11.77 -7.81 -0.83
CA LEU A 277 -11.70 -6.36 -0.75
C LEU A 277 -13.06 -5.69 -0.97
N GLN A 278 -13.34 -4.65 -0.18
CA GLN A 278 -14.57 -3.89 -0.30
C GLN A 278 -14.53 -2.94 -1.51
N TRP A 279 -15.65 -2.83 -2.22
CA TRP A 279 -15.75 -1.94 -3.36
C TRP A 279 -15.87 -0.47 -2.94
N GLN A 280 -15.12 0.40 -3.63
CA GLN A 280 -15.16 1.83 -3.39
C GLN A 280 -16.37 2.48 -4.07
N ASP A 281 -17.21 3.13 -3.28
CA ASP A 281 -18.33 3.92 -3.83
C ASP A 281 -17.80 5.16 -4.58
N ARG A 282 -18.08 5.24 -5.89
CA ARG A 282 -17.69 6.36 -6.75
C ARG A 282 -18.88 7.28 -7.08
N ALA A 283 -20.00 7.16 -6.37
CA ALA A 283 -21.20 7.98 -6.53
C ALA A 283 -20.96 9.48 -6.50
N TRP A 284 -19.93 9.94 -5.75
CA TRP A 284 -19.63 11.36 -5.60
C TRP A 284 -19.34 12.07 -6.94
N TRP A 285 -18.90 11.35 -7.97
CA TRP A 285 -18.71 11.91 -9.32
C TRP A 285 -20.02 12.41 -9.93
N LEU A 286 -21.14 11.75 -9.62
CA LEU A 286 -22.47 12.11 -10.08
C LEU A 286 -23.04 13.32 -9.32
N ALA A 287 -22.47 13.69 -8.16
CA ALA A 287 -22.90 14.86 -7.41
C ALA A 287 -22.60 16.17 -8.16
N TRP A 288 -21.49 16.27 -8.89
CA TRP A 288 -21.12 17.45 -9.68
C TRP A 288 -22.12 17.82 -10.78
N PRO A 289 -22.50 16.90 -11.70
CA PRO A 289 -23.52 17.21 -12.71
C PRO A 289 -24.90 17.48 -12.09
N VAL A 290 -25.24 16.78 -10.98
CA VAL A 290 -26.47 17.08 -10.22
C VAL A 290 -26.43 18.51 -9.66
N ALA A 291 -25.32 18.93 -9.05
CA ALA A 291 -25.14 20.28 -8.53
C ALA A 291 -25.24 21.33 -9.64
N LEU A 292 -24.67 21.07 -10.83
CA LEU A 292 -24.81 21.95 -12.00
C LEU A 292 -26.27 22.09 -12.43
N PHE A 293 -27.04 20.99 -12.45
CA PHE A 293 -28.46 21.03 -12.78
C PHE A 293 -29.30 21.76 -11.73
N ILE A 294 -28.96 21.61 -10.44
CA ILE A 294 -29.59 22.36 -9.35
C ILE A 294 -29.25 23.85 -9.48
N ALA A 295 -28.01 24.22 -9.84
CA ALA A 295 -27.60 25.61 -10.00
C ALA A 295 -28.41 26.35 -11.08
N LEU A 296 -28.84 25.65 -12.13
CA LEU A 296 -29.71 26.21 -13.18
C LEU A 296 -31.11 26.60 -12.65
N TRP A 297 -31.51 26.15 -11.45
CA TRP A 297 -32.77 26.57 -10.82
C TRP A 297 -32.75 28.00 -10.29
N PHE A 298 -31.56 28.57 -10.05
CA PHE A 298 -31.43 29.99 -9.71
C PHE A 298 -31.76 30.92 -10.89
N ARG A 299 -31.96 30.36 -12.09
CA ARG A 299 -32.34 31.13 -13.28
C ARG A 299 -33.75 31.71 -13.12
N ARG A 300 -33.88 33.02 -13.35
CA ARG A 300 -35.16 33.76 -13.33
C ARG A 300 -36.19 33.09 -14.25
N GLY A 301 -37.35 32.70 -13.69
CA GLY A 301 -38.43 32.00 -14.41
C GLY A 301 -38.39 30.47 -14.38
N TRP A 302 -37.49 29.87 -13.59
CA TRP A 302 -37.35 28.41 -13.38
C TRP A 302 -37.76 27.95 -11.97
N THR A 303 -38.38 28.82 -11.17
CA THR A 303 -38.73 28.54 -9.77
C THR A 303 -39.85 27.51 -9.66
N MET A 304 -39.49 26.27 -9.34
CA MET A 304 -40.42 25.24 -8.86
C MET A 304 -40.73 25.51 -7.38
N ARG A 305 -42.02 25.53 -7.00
CA ARG A 305 -42.48 25.72 -5.61
C ARG A 305 -41.95 24.65 -4.63
N TRP A 306 -41.44 23.53 -5.14
CA TRP A 306 -40.82 22.44 -4.38
C TRP A 306 -39.42 22.76 -3.85
N ALA A 307 -38.74 23.79 -4.36
CA ALA A 307 -37.46 24.25 -3.79
C ALA A 307 -37.61 24.69 -2.32
N ALA A 308 -38.77 25.23 -1.95
CA ALA A 308 -39.10 25.56 -0.57
C ALA A 308 -39.33 24.31 0.30
N VAL A 309 -39.84 23.23 -0.28
CA VAL A 309 -40.04 21.93 0.42
C VAL A 309 -38.70 21.22 0.61
N ALA A 310 -37.82 21.25 -0.38
CA ALA A 310 -36.46 20.73 -0.27
C ALA A 310 -35.64 21.53 0.76
N LEU A 311 -35.73 22.87 0.75
CA LEU A 311 -35.12 23.73 1.77
C LEU A 311 -35.69 23.44 3.16
N ALA A 312 -37.01 23.26 3.28
CA ALA A 312 -37.65 22.90 4.54
C ALA A 312 -37.20 21.51 5.06
N LEU A 313 -37.02 20.52 4.18
CA LEU A 313 -36.47 19.21 4.52
C LEU A 313 -35.00 19.28 4.95
N ILE A 314 -34.17 20.08 4.26
CA ILE A 314 -32.78 20.33 4.65
C ILE A 314 -32.72 20.99 6.04
N LEU A 315 -33.64 21.91 6.34
CA LEU A 315 -33.75 22.56 7.65
C LEU A 315 -34.26 21.64 8.78
N THR A 316 -34.75 20.43 8.47
CA THR A 316 -35.14 19.43 9.49
C THR A 316 -33.99 18.49 9.89
N GLN A 317 -32.84 18.58 9.23
CA GLN A 317 -31.63 17.87 9.67
C GLN A 317 -30.98 18.70 10.79
N PHE A 318 -30.87 18.12 11.99
CA PHE A 318 -30.13 18.77 13.08
C PHE A 318 -28.65 18.86 12.68
N PRO A 319 -28.03 20.06 12.73
CA PRO A 319 -26.61 20.17 12.47
C PRO A 319 -25.86 19.41 13.57
N ASN A 320 -25.04 18.44 13.19
CA ASN A 320 -23.98 17.97 14.07
C ASN A 320 -23.02 19.13 14.35
N ALA A 321 -22.32 19.08 15.49
CA ALA A 321 -21.34 20.10 15.86
C ALA A 321 -20.21 20.15 14.83
N ALA A 322 -20.35 20.99 13.82
CA ALA A 322 -19.28 21.29 12.88
C ALA A 322 -18.26 22.18 13.59
N ARG A 323 -17.06 21.64 13.83
CA ARG A 323 -15.88 22.44 14.15
C ARG A 323 -15.28 22.89 12.82
N ALA A 324 -15.05 24.20 12.70
CA ALA A 324 -14.41 24.80 11.54
C ALA A 324 -13.19 25.55 12.07
N ASP A 325 -12.03 24.91 11.97
CA ASP A 325 -10.73 25.44 12.39
C ASP A 325 -9.92 25.98 11.19
N GLY A 326 -10.42 25.86 9.94
CA GLY A 326 -9.79 26.49 8.77
C GLY A 326 -10.58 26.42 7.44
N TRP A 327 -9.99 26.97 6.37
CA TRP A 327 -10.57 26.93 5.02
C TRP A 327 -10.56 25.53 4.39
N LYS A 328 -9.66 24.63 4.83
CA LYS A 328 -9.62 23.24 4.37
C LYS A 328 -10.91 22.50 4.77
N ASP A 329 -11.43 22.75 5.97
CA ASP A 329 -12.66 22.13 6.49
C ASP A 329 -13.90 22.47 5.66
N TRP A 330 -13.85 23.54 4.85
CA TRP A 330 -14.95 23.90 3.95
C TRP A 330 -15.05 22.96 2.76
N PHE A 331 -13.94 22.32 2.39
CA PHE A 331 -13.83 21.49 1.18
C PHE A 331 -13.54 20.02 1.49
N LEU A 332 -12.92 19.72 2.63
CA LEU A 332 -12.47 18.39 3.01
C LEU A 332 -13.01 18.01 4.38
N THR A 333 -13.62 16.83 4.48
CA THR A 333 -14.00 16.25 5.78
C THR A 333 -12.76 15.90 6.61
N PRO A 334 -12.86 15.78 7.94
CA PRO A 334 -11.74 15.34 8.78
C PRO A 334 -11.11 14.03 8.28
N ASP A 335 -11.93 13.05 7.88
CA ASP A 335 -11.44 11.81 7.26
C ASP A 335 -10.68 12.02 5.94
N GLN A 336 -11.11 12.97 5.10
CA GLN A 336 -10.38 13.28 3.86
C GLN A 336 -9.05 13.98 4.16
N GLN A 337 -9.02 14.86 5.15
CA GLN A 337 -7.79 15.49 5.61
C GLN A 337 -6.85 14.46 6.24
N GLY A 338 -7.38 13.56 7.09
CA GLY A 338 -6.67 12.45 7.67
C GLY A 338 -6.11 11.51 6.61
N TYR A 339 -6.88 11.19 5.57
CA TYR A 339 -6.41 10.37 4.46
C TYR A 339 -5.28 11.04 3.66
N LEU A 340 -5.34 12.36 3.45
CA LEU A 340 -4.25 13.09 2.82
C LEU A 340 -2.99 13.07 3.69
N ALA A 341 -3.11 13.37 4.98
CA ALA A 341 -2.00 13.28 5.93
C ALA A 341 -1.41 11.86 5.99
N PHE A 342 -2.27 10.84 5.97
CA PHE A 342 -1.89 9.44 5.95
C PHE A 342 -1.05 9.10 4.70
N LYS A 343 -1.52 9.52 3.52
CA LYS A 343 -0.82 9.31 2.24
C LYS A 343 0.51 10.06 2.17
N ASP A 344 0.62 11.18 2.86
CA ASP A 344 1.86 11.96 2.98
C ASP A 344 2.76 11.44 4.12
N ASN A 345 2.53 10.21 4.60
CA ASN A 345 3.25 9.53 5.69
C ASN A 345 3.22 10.26 7.05
N SER A 346 2.35 11.24 7.22
CA SER A 346 2.15 12.00 8.45
C SER A 346 1.15 11.29 9.36
N PHE A 347 1.50 10.06 9.77
CA PHE A 347 0.58 9.14 10.46
C PHE A 347 0.08 9.66 11.82
N ALA A 348 0.93 10.37 12.57
CA ALA A 348 0.54 10.94 13.85
C ALA A 348 -0.55 12.01 13.68
N GLU A 349 -0.40 12.89 12.68
CA GLU A 349 -1.41 13.89 12.32
C GLU A 349 -2.69 13.22 11.80
N ALA A 350 -2.55 12.23 10.92
CA ALA A 350 -3.68 11.47 10.40
C ALA A 350 -4.52 10.83 11.52
N GLY A 351 -3.87 10.28 12.56
CA GLY A 351 -4.54 9.69 13.72
C GLY A 351 -5.31 10.66 14.61
N GLU A 352 -5.07 11.97 14.47
CA GLU A 352 -5.86 13.02 15.12
C GLU A 352 -6.99 13.54 14.23
N LEU A 353 -6.84 13.45 12.90
CA LEU A 353 -7.81 13.95 11.93
C LEU A 353 -8.94 12.96 11.62
N PHE A 354 -8.69 11.65 11.61
CA PHE A 354 -9.71 10.66 11.29
C PHE A 354 -10.83 10.61 12.34
N GLU A 355 -12.07 10.76 11.89
CA GLU A 355 -13.29 10.47 12.64
C GLU A 355 -13.67 8.99 12.55
N ASP A 356 -13.43 8.35 11.39
CA ASP A 356 -13.63 6.91 11.23
C ASP A 356 -12.69 6.14 12.19
N PRO A 357 -13.23 5.33 13.11
CA PRO A 357 -12.43 4.71 14.16
C PRO A 357 -11.45 3.67 13.60
N MET A 358 -11.78 3.03 12.48
CA MET A 358 -10.88 2.04 11.88
C MET A 358 -9.64 2.72 11.29
N TRP A 359 -9.84 3.78 10.50
CA TRP A 359 -8.76 4.58 9.94
C TRP A 359 -7.95 5.30 11.01
N ARG A 360 -8.61 5.79 12.06
CA ARG A 360 -7.94 6.41 13.19
C ARG A 360 -7.02 5.42 13.91
N GLY A 361 -7.53 4.23 14.27
CA GLY A 361 -6.72 3.18 14.89
C GLY A 361 -5.55 2.75 14.01
N TYR A 362 -5.76 2.70 12.70
CA TYR A 362 -4.72 2.37 11.74
C TYR A 362 -3.60 3.43 11.68
N ALA A 363 -3.97 4.70 11.55
CA ALA A 363 -3.01 5.80 11.55
C ALA A 363 -2.18 5.83 12.85
N LYS A 364 -2.83 5.60 14.00
CA LYS A 364 -2.16 5.46 15.30
C LYS A 364 -1.17 4.28 15.33
N TYR A 365 -1.55 3.12 14.81
CA TYR A 365 -0.66 1.96 14.68
C TYR A 365 0.57 2.28 13.82
N ARG A 366 0.38 2.90 12.64
CA ARG A 366 1.47 3.29 11.73
C ARG A 366 2.36 4.38 12.32
N ALA A 367 1.81 5.24 13.17
CA ALA A 367 2.57 6.24 13.92
C ALA A 367 3.39 5.66 15.09
N GLY A 368 3.31 4.35 15.36
CA GLY A 368 3.94 3.71 16.51
C GLY A 368 3.21 3.95 17.84
N GLN A 369 2.02 4.57 17.80
CA GLN A 369 1.16 4.82 18.96
C GLN A 369 0.29 3.58 19.21
N TYR A 370 0.94 2.46 19.53
CA TYR A 370 0.28 1.14 19.62
C TYR A 370 -0.77 1.07 20.72
N GLU A 371 -0.57 1.74 21.85
CA GLU A 371 -1.53 1.77 22.96
C GLU A 371 -2.84 2.46 22.56
N ASP A 372 -2.77 3.63 21.93
CA ASP A 372 -3.93 4.34 21.37
C ASP A 372 -4.66 3.48 20.34
N ALA A 373 -3.91 2.82 19.46
CA ALA A 373 -4.47 1.95 18.43
C ALA A 373 -5.25 0.77 19.03
N ILE A 374 -4.68 0.11 20.05
CA ILE A 374 -5.34 -0.97 20.80
C ILE A 374 -6.65 -0.46 21.42
N GLU A 375 -6.64 0.73 22.04
CA GLU A 375 -7.83 1.29 22.69
C GLU A 375 -8.96 1.58 21.70
N ILE A 376 -8.60 1.99 20.48
CA ILE A 376 -9.56 2.23 19.41
C ILE A 376 -10.11 0.91 18.87
N PHE A 377 -9.24 -0.04 18.53
CA PHE A 377 -9.65 -1.32 17.92
C PHE A 377 -10.50 -2.18 18.86
N GLN A 378 -10.19 -2.22 20.16
CA GLN A 378 -10.97 -3.01 21.13
C GLN A 378 -12.44 -2.58 21.24
N ARG A 379 -12.79 -1.35 20.80
CA ARG A 379 -14.15 -0.82 20.83
C ARG A 379 -14.99 -1.22 19.61
N LEU A 380 -14.37 -1.90 18.63
CA LEU A 380 -15.01 -2.25 17.37
C LEU A 380 -15.34 -3.74 17.30
N ASP A 381 -16.61 -4.06 17.04
CA ASP A 381 -17.13 -5.43 16.98
C ASP A 381 -17.08 -6.03 15.56
N ASN A 382 -15.89 -6.08 14.96
CA ASN A 382 -15.66 -6.77 13.68
C ASN A 382 -14.34 -7.56 13.68
N ALA A 383 -14.19 -8.48 12.72
CA ALA A 383 -13.03 -9.38 12.64
C ALA A 383 -11.72 -8.62 12.36
N ASP A 384 -11.75 -7.66 11.44
CA ASP A 384 -10.60 -6.82 11.11
C ASP A 384 -10.09 -6.07 12.34
N ALA A 385 -10.95 -5.41 13.12
CA ALA A 385 -10.52 -4.68 14.31
C ALA A 385 -9.85 -5.60 15.35
N ALA A 386 -10.39 -6.80 15.58
CA ALA A 386 -9.76 -7.78 16.47
C ALA A 386 -8.40 -8.23 15.94
N PHE A 387 -8.27 -8.44 14.63
CA PHE A 387 -7.00 -8.76 14.00
C PHE A 387 -5.97 -7.63 14.18
N ASN A 388 -6.37 -6.39 13.95
CA ASN A 388 -5.48 -5.24 14.04
C ASN A 388 -5.12 -4.87 15.47
N GLN A 389 -6.02 -5.12 16.42
CA GLN A 389 -5.69 -5.11 17.84
C GLN A 389 -4.56 -6.10 18.13
N GLY A 390 -4.66 -7.33 17.62
CA GLY A 390 -3.60 -8.34 17.77
C GLY A 390 -2.25 -7.89 17.19
N LEU A 391 -2.24 -7.29 15.99
CA LEU A 391 -1.02 -6.73 15.40
C LEU A 391 -0.41 -5.62 16.27
N ALA A 392 -1.23 -4.70 16.76
CA ALA A 392 -0.78 -3.62 17.65
C ALA A 392 -0.24 -4.16 18.98
N GLU A 393 -0.89 -5.19 19.54
CA GLU A 393 -0.43 -5.89 20.75
C GLU A 393 0.92 -6.57 20.54
N ILE A 394 1.17 -7.25 19.41
CA ILE A 394 2.49 -7.81 19.09
C ILE A 394 3.56 -6.72 19.07
N LYS A 395 3.30 -5.60 18.39
CA LYS A 395 4.25 -4.48 18.31
C LYS A 395 4.48 -3.82 19.68
N ASN A 396 3.47 -3.84 20.55
CA ASN A 396 3.59 -3.39 21.94
C ASN A 396 4.11 -4.48 22.90
N ARG A 397 4.64 -5.60 22.38
CA ARG A 397 5.19 -6.75 23.14
C ARG A 397 4.16 -7.46 24.06
N GLN A 398 2.88 -7.32 23.75
CA GLN A 398 1.77 -7.96 24.44
C GLN A 398 1.35 -9.26 23.74
N TYR A 399 2.23 -10.26 23.77
CA TYR A 399 2.04 -11.48 22.97
C TYR A 399 0.83 -12.34 23.40
N ARG A 400 0.55 -12.45 24.72
CA ARG A 400 -0.64 -13.19 25.19
C ARG A 400 -1.97 -12.49 24.84
N PRO A 401 -2.13 -11.17 25.04
CA PRO A 401 -3.27 -10.46 24.48
C PRO A 401 -3.43 -10.67 22.98
N ALA A 402 -2.33 -10.58 22.20
CA ALA A 402 -2.38 -10.75 20.75
C ALA A 402 -2.97 -12.09 20.32
N VAL A 403 -2.59 -13.19 20.97
CA VAL A 403 -3.17 -14.53 20.72
C VAL A 403 -4.70 -14.50 20.85
N ARG A 404 -5.24 -13.89 21.91
CA ARG A 404 -6.70 -13.81 22.14
C ARG A 404 -7.37 -12.92 21.10
N SER A 405 -6.72 -11.84 20.68
CA SER A 405 -7.24 -10.92 19.66
C SER A 405 -7.33 -11.61 18.29
N PHE A 406 -6.33 -12.41 17.91
CA PHE A 406 -6.39 -13.22 16.68
C PHE A 406 -7.42 -14.35 16.75
N GLU A 407 -7.56 -15.03 17.89
CA GLU A 407 -8.64 -16.02 18.10
C GLU A 407 -10.03 -15.37 18.00
N THR A 408 -10.18 -14.14 18.51
CA THR A 408 -11.41 -13.35 18.38
C THR A 408 -11.69 -13.00 16.91
N ALA A 409 -10.66 -12.62 16.15
CA ALA A 409 -10.79 -12.35 14.72
C ALA A 409 -11.28 -13.59 13.96
N LEU A 410 -10.69 -14.76 14.21
CA LEU A 410 -11.08 -16.04 13.59
C LEU A 410 -12.46 -16.53 14.04
N THR A 411 -12.87 -16.21 15.27
CA THR A 411 -14.23 -16.50 15.76
C THR A 411 -15.26 -15.68 14.99
N ARG A 412 -14.95 -14.41 14.70
CA ARG A 412 -15.83 -13.49 13.95
C ARG A 412 -15.83 -13.80 12.45
N GLN A 413 -14.68 -14.19 11.90
CA GLN A 413 -14.51 -14.57 10.50
C GLN A 413 -13.62 -15.83 10.41
N PRO A 414 -14.22 -17.03 10.27
CA PRO A 414 -13.47 -18.28 10.21
C PRO A 414 -12.52 -18.40 9.01
N ASP A 415 -12.89 -17.81 7.86
CA ASP A 415 -12.01 -17.72 6.68
C ASP A 415 -11.21 -16.42 6.71
N PHE A 416 -10.17 -16.39 7.56
CA PHE A 416 -9.26 -15.25 7.68
C PHE A 416 -7.79 -15.73 7.78
N PRO A 417 -7.14 -16.05 6.64
CA PRO A 417 -5.80 -16.65 6.62
C PRO A 417 -4.73 -15.81 7.33
N ALA A 418 -4.77 -14.49 7.15
CA ALA A 418 -3.83 -13.58 7.82
C ALA A 418 -3.93 -13.68 9.36
N ALA A 419 -5.14 -13.79 9.92
CA ALA A 419 -5.33 -13.98 11.36
C ALA A 419 -4.85 -15.35 11.83
N GLN A 420 -5.03 -16.41 11.02
CA GLN A 420 -4.52 -17.74 11.32
C GLN A 420 -3.00 -17.78 11.37
N HIS A 421 -2.33 -17.25 10.34
CA HIS A 421 -0.88 -17.21 10.29
C HIS A 421 -0.29 -16.39 11.46
N ASN A 422 -0.86 -15.20 11.73
CA ASN A 422 -0.39 -14.37 12.84
C ASN A 422 -0.67 -15.00 14.21
N LEU A 423 -1.75 -15.79 14.37
CA LEU A 423 -2.01 -16.56 15.58
C LEU A 423 -0.92 -17.62 15.83
N GLU A 424 -0.50 -18.34 14.78
CA GLU A 424 0.58 -19.32 14.86
C GLU A 424 1.89 -18.66 15.29
N VAL A 425 2.24 -17.55 14.66
CA VAL A 425 3.43 -16.76 15.00
C VAL A 425 3.36 -16.24 16.45
N ALA A 426 2.21 -15.69 16.86
CA ALA A 426 2.03 -15.19 18.22
C ALA A 426 2.18 -16.30 19.28
N LYS A 427 1.63 -17.50 19.00
CA LYS A 427 1.78 -18.67 19.88
C LYS A 427 3.23 -19.12 19.97
N ALA A 428 3.95 -19.19 18.85
CA ALA A 428 5.37 -19.52 18.83
C ALA A 428 6.23 -18.51 19.61
N ILE A 429 5.92 -17.21 19.51
CA ILE A 429 6.61 -16.17 20.29
C ILE A 429 6.34 -16.36 21.79
N VAL A 430 5.10 -16.61 22.19
CA VAL A 430 4.75 -16.86 23.60
C VAL A 430 5.52 -18.07 24.13
N GLU A 431 5.53 -19.18 23.40
CA GLU A 431 6.26 -20.40 23.76
C GLU A 431 7.77 -20.15 23.89
N TYR A 432 8.37 -19.47 22.93
CA TYR A 432 9.79 -19.11 22.98
C TYR A 432 10.13 -18.25 24.21
N VAL A 433 9.35 -17.20 24.47
CA VAL A 433 9.56 -16.29 25.61
C VAL A 433 9.38 -17.02 26.94
N GLU A 434 8.41 -17.93 27.04
CA GLU A 434 8.21 -18.77 28.24
C GLU A 434 9.38 -19.73 28.45
N ALA A 435 9.79 -20.47 27.41
CA ALA A 435 10.90 -21.42 27.49
C ALA A 435 12.23 -20.74 27.84
N THR A 436 12.52 -19.57 27.24
CA THR A 436 13.72 -18.79 27.57
C THR A 436 13.66 -18.25 29.00
N ARG A 437 12.47 -17.82 29.47
CA ARG A 437 12.31 -17.36 30.85
C ARG A 437 12.51 -18.51 31.85
N GLU A 438 11.97 -19.69 31.58
CA GLU A 438 12.17 -20.87 32.41
C GLU A 438 13.65 -21.29 32.46
N GLN A 439 14.37 -21.24 31.35
CA GLN A 439 15.81 -21.49 31.30
C GLN A 439 16.64 -20.44 32.07
N SER A 440 16.19 -19.18 32.07
CA SER A 440 16.81 -18.08 32.82
C SER A 440 16.54 -18.19 34.32
N ASP A 441 15.37 -18.70 34.71
CA ASP A 441 14.96 -18.92 36.12
C ASP A 441 15.58 -20.21 36.71
N THR A 442 16.18 -21.07 35.87
CA THR A 442 16.98 -22.22 36.31
C THR A 442 18.48 -21.91 36.47
N GLY A 443 18.86 -20.62 36.52
CA GLY A 443 20.25 -20.15 36.42
C GLY A 443 20.90 -19.60 37.69
N GLU A 444 20.31 -19.74 38.87
CA GLU A 444 21.11 -19.88 40.09
C GLU A 444 21.17 -21.37 40.42
N GLU A 445 22.29 -22.01 40.08
CA GLU A 445 22.77 -23.11 40.89
C GLU A 445 22.84 -22.60 42.34
N ALA A 446 21.80 -22.89 43.12
CA ALA A 446 21.87 -22.96 44.56
C ALA A 446 22.78 -24.15 44.94
N GLY A 447 24.05 -24.08 44.54
CA GLY A 447 25.14 -24.94 44.95
C GLY A 447 25.90 -24.39 46.16
N ILE A 448 25.49 -23.24 46.68
CA ILE A 448 26.06 -22.65 47.88
C ILE A 448 24.94 -22.54 48.91
N GLY A 449 24.98 -23.40 49.92
CA GLY A 449 24.11 -23.26 51.10
C GLY A 449 24.37 -21.89 51.74
N ALA A 450 23.33 -21.28 52.29
CA ALA A 450 23.34 -19.91 52.80
C ALA A 450 24.36 -19.59 53.92
N ASP A 451 25.25 -20.52 54.28
CA ASP A 451 26.25 -20.40 55.36
C ASP A 451 27.69 -20.78 54.94
N ASP A 452 28.02 -20.88 53.64
CA ASP A 452 29.41 -21.16 53.23
C ASP A 452 30.23 -19.89 52.96
N ILE A 453 31.25 -19.67 53.79
CA ILE A 453 32.23 -18.58 53.66
C ILE A 453 33.29 -19.02 52.63
N VAL A 454 33.23 -18.48 51.42
CA VAL A 454 34.28 -18.65 50.41
C VAL A 454 35.36 -17.59 50.63
N PHE A 455 36.59 -18.02 50.89
CA PHE A 455 37.75 -17.14 50.94
C PHE A 455 38.20 -16.79 49.53
N ASP A 456 38.41 -15.49 49.29
CA ASP A 456 38.92 -14.96 48.02
C ASP A 456 40.28 -15.61 47.71
N ASN A 457 40.43 -16.16 46.51
CA ASN A 457 41.62 -16.89 46.12
C ASN A 457 42.74 -15.89 45.80
N GLU A 458 43.51 -15.49 46.82
CA GLU A 458 44.63 -14.53 46.69
C GLU A 458 45.83 -15.06 45.89
N ALA A 459 45.79 -16.30 45.39
CA ALA A 459 46.94 -16.93 44.71
C ALA A 459 47.19 -16.42 43.28
N ALA A 460 46.27 -15.66 42.67
CA ALA A 460 46.37 -15.27 41.26
C ALA A 460 46.14 -13.77 40.97
N LYS A 461 46.37 -12.88 41.95
CA LYS A 461 46.43 -11.43 41.67
C LYS A 461 47.80 -11.09 41.06
N GLY A 462 47.86 -11.00 39.73
CA GLY A 462 48.97 -10.37 38.99
C GLY A 462 49.74 -11.24 37.99
N ALA A 463 49.22 -12.39 37.56
CA ALA A 463 49.80 -13.10 36.43
C ALA A 463 49.31 -12.49 35.10
N GLU A 464 50.24 -12.05 34.25
CA GLU A 464 49.95 -11.62 32.88
C GLU A 464 49.40 -12.80 32.08
N THR A 465 48.17 -12.65 31.59
CA THR A 465 47.55 -13.59 30.66
C THR A 465 48.04 -13.22 29.25
N GLU A 466 49.03 -13.95 28.75
CA GLU A 466 49.46 -13.83 27.35
C GLU A 466 48.49 -14.66 26.49
N ILE A 467 47.63 -13.97 25.74
CA ILE A 467 46.73 -14.61 24.77
C ILE A 467 47.51 -14.77 23.47
N GLU A 468 47.93 -16.01 23.17
CA GLU A 468 48.42 -16.39 21.84
C GLU A 468 47.23 -16.39 20.87
N ALA A 469 47.18 -15.41 19.97
CA ALA A 469 46.26 -15.41 18.85
C ALA A 469 46.78 -16.36 17.76
N THR A 470 46.28 -17.59 17.74
CA THR A 470 46.43 -18.48 16.59
C THR A 470 45.54 -17.99 15.44
N GLN A 471 46.18 -17.50 14.37
CA GLN A 471 45.55 -17.40 13.06
C GLN A 471 45.44 -18.81 12.47
N GLU A 472 44.24 -19.39 12.44
CA GLU A 472 43.92 -20.47 11.49
C GLU A 472 42.41 -20.58 11.22
N ASP A 473 42.12 -21.13 10.04
CA ASP A 473 40.94 -20.93 9.21
C ASP A 473 39.57 -21.42 9.75
N ALA A 474 38.54 -20.63 9.44
CA ALA A 474 37.17 -21.00 9.05
C ALA A 474 36.50 -22.26 9.69
N ALA A 475 35.77 -22.05 10.80
CA ALA A 475 34.59 -22.84 11.22
C ALA A 475 33.69 -22.01 12.18
N PRO A 476 32.39 -22.35 12.39
CA PRO A 476 31.31 -21.38 12.56
C PRO A 476 31.27 -20.67 13.93
N GLN A 477 31.07 -19.36 13.88
CA GLN A 477 31.16 -18.42 15.01
C GLN A 477 29.92 -18.44 15.93
N THR A 478 30.15 -18.30 17.23
CA THR A 478 29.13 -18.17 18.28
C THR A 478 28.52 -16.75 18.34
N ALA A 479 27.33 -16.61 18.96
CA ALA A 479 26.60 -15.34 19.06
C ALA A 479 27.37 -14.21 19.79
N GLU A 480 28.33 -14.55 20.64
CA GLU A 480 29.18 -13.58 21.37
C GLU A 480 30.32 -13.03 20.49
N GLN A 481 30.93 -13.86 19.63
CA GLN A 481 31.88 -13.40 18.60
C GLN A 481 31.17 -12.58 17.50
N TRP A 482 29.89 -12.87 17.24
CA TRP A 482 29.04 -12.04 16.39
C TRP A 482 28.86 -10.63 16.98
N ILE A 483 28.70 -10.50 18.30
CA ILE A 483 28.59 -9.19 18.97
C ILE A 483 29.93 -8.43 18.94
N GLU A 484 31.06 -9.12 19.03
CA GLU A 484 32.39 -8.50 18.96
C GLU A 484 32.76 -8.02 17.54
N SER A 485 32.21 -8.65 16.50
CA SER A 485 32.33 -8.22 15.09
C SER A 485 31.38 -7.08 14.70
N ILE A 486 30.53 -6.59 15.61
CA ILE A 486 29.68 -5.41 15.36
C ILE A 486 30.52 -4.12 15.17
N ASP A 487 31.80 -4.13 15.56
CA ASP A 487 32.74 -3.02 15.31
C ASP A 487 33.41 -3.11 13.91
N THR A 488 33.08 -4.12 13.10
CA THR A 488 33.55 -4.25 11.71
C THR A 488 32.59 -3.54 10.74
N GLY A 489 33.13 -2.97 9.66
CA GLY A 489 32.32 -2.27 8.66
C GLY A 489 31.24 -3.19 8.07
N MET A 490 30.09 -2.62 7.68
CA MET A 490 28.97 -3.38 7.10
C MET A 490 29.39 -4.28 5.92
N GLU A 491 30.42 -3.88 5.18
CA GLU A 491 31.04 -4.66 4.09
C GLU A 491 31.56 -6.02 4.58
N ASP A 492 32.31 -6.05 5.68
CA ASP A 492 32.89 -7.28 6.22
C ASP A 492 31.81 -8.23 6.75
N PHE A 493 30.78 -7.67 7.40
CA PHE A 493 29.61 -8.42 7.82
C PHE A 493 28.89 -9.11 6.64
N LEU A 494 28.61 -8.34 5.58
CA LEU A 494 27.95 -8.88 4.39
C LEU A 494 28.81 -9.94 3.70
N ARG A 495 30.13 -9.72 3.63
CA ARG A 495 31.06 -10.65 2.99
C ARG A 495 31.10 -11.99 3.73
N GLY A 496 31.22 -11.95 5.06
CA GLY A 496 31.20 -13.15 5.88
C GLY A 496 29.90 -13.94 5.71
N ARG A 497 28.76 -13.25 5.67
CA ARG A 497 27.45 -13.86 5.45
C ARG A 497 27.32 -14.49 4.07
N PHE A 498 27.72 -13.78 3.00
CA PHE A 498 27.59 -14.31 1.63
C PHE A 498 28.51 -15.51 1.40
N LEU A 499 29.71 -15.52 1.98
CA LEU A 499 30.60 -16.68 1.95
C LEU A 499 29.96 -17.90 2.63
N ALA A 500 29.32 -17.70 3.79
CA ALA A 500 28.62 -18.77 4.50
C ALA A 500 27.40 -19.28 3.72
N ASP A 501 26.61 -18.37 3.12
CA ASP A 501 25.47 -18.72 2.29
C ASP A 501 25.90 -19.49 1.02
N ASN A 502 27.00 -19.09 0.38
CA ASN A 502 27.54 -19.79 -0.79
C ASN A 502 28.03 -21.20 -0.42
N ALA A 503 28.76 -21.33 0.70
CA ALA A 503 29.25 -22.63 1.18
C ALA A 503 28.11 -23.61 1.52
N ARG A 504 26.95 -23.11 1.95
CA ARG A 504 25.74 -23.92 2.19
C ARG A 504 25.05 -24.35 0.90
N ALA A 505 25.13 -23.55 -0.16
CA ALA A 505 24.52 -23.88 -1.45
C ALA A 505 25.32 -24.93 -2.24
N GLU A 506 26.62 -25.09 -1.94
CA GLU A 506 27.50 -26.09 -2.55
C GLU A 506 27.42 -27.48 -1.89
N GLN A 507 26.79 -27.61 -0.72
CA GLN A 507 26.54 -28.86 0.01
C GLN A 507 25.18 -29.45 -0.35
#